data_AF-A0A364Y230-F1
#
_entry.id   AF-A0A364Y230-F1
#
_cell.length_a   1.000
_cell.length_b   1.000
_cell.length_c   1.000
_cell.angle_alpha   90.00
_cell.angle_beta   90.00
_cell.angle_gamma   90.00
#
_symmetry.space_group_name_H-M   'P 1'
#
loop_
_entity.id
_entity.type
_entity.pdbx_description
1 polymer ?
#
loop_
_entity_poly.entity_id
_entity_poly.type
_entity_poly.pdbx_seq_one_letter_code
_entity_poly.pdbx_strand_id
1 'polypeptide(L)'
;MPIVNLITMLFCQVGENITVTGMAVDCKAGAVVISLPDSARYYLDGIDHWKNNMVGRKLSVSGELLFRSFDVSTGEIVQTIVGDSVPFILNPQWEIVK
;
A
#
# COMPACT_ATOMS: atom_id res chain seq x y z
N MET A 1 -13.89 41.99 10.75
CA MET A 1 -12.85 41.00 11.08
C MET A 1 -13.49 39.61 11.01
N PRO A 2 -13.28 38.79 9.98
CA PRO A 2 -13.68 37.39 10.07
C PRO A 2 -12.55 36.58 10.72
N ILE A 3 -12.86 35.95 11.84
CA ILE A 3 -12.05 34.90 12.45
C ILE A 3 -12.12 33.71 11.50
N VAL A 4 -10.99 33.39 10.87
CA VAL A 4 -10.86 32.22 10.01
C VAL A 4 -10.91 31.00 10.91
N ASN A 5 -12.03 30.27 10.82
CA ASN A 5 -12.24 29.03 11.54
C ASN A 5 -11.30 27.98 10.91
N LEU A 6 -10.15 27.74 11.54
CA LEU A 6 -9.17 26.74 11.14
C LEU A 6 -9.76 25.36 11.46
N ILE A 7 -10.55 24.82 10.53
CA ILE A 7 -10.93 23.42 10.54
C ILE A 7 -9.68 22.64 10.14
N THR A 8 -8.90 22.22 11.14
CA THR A 8 -7.86 21.21 10.98
C THR A 8 -8.55 19.94 10.53
N MET A 9 -8.57 19.67 9.22
CA MET A 9 -8.99 18.39 8.67
C MET A 9 -7.97 17.34 9.10
N LEU A 10 -8.22 16.70 10.24
CA LEU A 10 -7.71 15.35 10.48
C LEU A 10 -8.38 14.46 9.43
N PHE A 11 -7.74 14.31 8.28
CA PHE A 11 -8.03 13.19 7.38
C PHE A 11 -7.55 11.91 8.07
N CYS A 12 -8.31 11.46 9.08
CA CYS A 12 -8.44 10.04 9.33
C CYS A 12 -9.24 9.51 8.14
N GLN A 13 -8.58 9.23 7.03
CA GLN A 13 -9.15 8.35 6.02
C GLN A 13 -9.32 7.01 6.73
N VAL A 14 -10.54 6.74 7.23
CA VAL A 14 -10.94 5.42 7.68
C VAL A 14 -10.62 4.49 6.52
N GLY A 15 -9.61 3.63 6.68
CA GLY A 15 -9.14 2.82 5.58
C GLY A 15 -10.24 1.85 5.17
N GLU A 16 -10.53 1.82 3.88
CA GLU A 16 -11.51 0.89 3.33
C GLU A 16 -10.94 -0.53 3.45
N ASN A 17 -11.73 -1.49 3.95
CA ASN A 17 -11.31 -2.89 3.90
C ASN A 17 -11.46 -3.37 2.46
N ILE A 18 -10.34 -3.67 1.81
CA ILE A 18 -10.31 -4.12 0.42
C ILE A 18 -9.92 -5.59 0.35
N THR A 19 -10.24 -6.21 -0.79
CA THR A 19 -9.70 -7.53 -1.17
C THR A 19 -9.11 -7.43 -2.56
N VAL A 20 -7.84 -7.79 -2.69
CA VAL A 20 -7.06 -7.74 -3.93
C VAL A 20 -6.65 -9.16 -4.31
N THR A 21 -7.01 -9.58 -5.53
CA THR A 21 -6.48 -10.81 -6.11
C THR A 21 -5.31 -10.48 -7.02
N GLY A 22 -4.16 -11.12 -6.79
CA GLY A 22 -2.94 -10.78 -7.51
C GLY A 22 -1.80 -11.79 -7.34
N MET A 23 -0.64 -11.44 -7.88
CA MET A 23 0.57 -12.25 -7.81
C MET A 23 1.48 -11.76 -6.69
N ALA A 24 1.97 -12.66 -5.85
CA ALA A 24 2.93 -12.36 -4.80
C ALA A 24 4.33 -12.09 -5.39
N VAL A 25 4.92 -10.95 -5.06
CA VAL A 25 6.24 -10.52 -5.53
C VAL A 25 7.00 -9.87 -4.38
N ASP A 26 8.30 -10.11 -4.29
CA ASP A 26 9.18 -9.39 -3.37
C ASP A 26 9.82 -8.19 -4.07
N CYS A 27 9.85 -7.06 -3.37
CA CYS A 27 10.50 -5.83 -3.80
C CYS A 27 11.53 -5.39 -2.76
N LYS A 28 12.45 -4.48 -3.13
CA LYS A 28 13.44 -3.94 -2.18
C LYS A 28 12.83 -3.30 -0.93
N ALA A 29 11.59 -2.83 -1.04
CA ALA A 29 10.87 -2.13 0.02
C ALA A 29 9.86 -3.01 0.79
N GLY A 30 9.74 -4.30 0.48
CA GLY A 30 8.82 -5.22 1.17
C GLY A 30 8.14 -6.24 0.27
N ALA A 31 7.22 -7.00 0.86
CA ALA A 31 6.32 -7.90 0.15
C ALA A 31 5.21 -7.10 -0.56
N VAL A 32 4.95 -7.47 -1.82
CA VAL A 32 3.98 -6.81 -2.70
C VAL A 32 3.03 -7.84 -3.31
N VAL A 33 1.80 -7.41 -3.56
CA VAL A 33 0.85 -8.11 -4.43
C VAL A 33 0.60 -7.25 -5.66
N ILE A 34 0.77 -7.84 -6.85
CA ILE A 34 0.43 -7.20 -8.12
C ILE A 34 -0.97 -7.66 -8.51
N SER A 35 -1.95 -6.76 -8.45
CA SER A 35 -3.34 -7.07 -8.73
C SER A 35 -3.57 -7.51 -10.18
N LEU A 36 -4.60 -8.33 -10.39
CA LEU A 36 -5.03 -8.77 -11.72
C LEU A 36 -6.46 -8.25 -11.97
N PRO A 37 -6.77 -7.68 -13.14
CA PRO A 37 -5.93 -7.56 -14.35
C PRO A 37 -5.14 -6.25 -14.47
N ASP A 38 -5.38 -5.29 -13.58
CA ASP A 38 -4.91 -3.91 -13.63
C ASP A 38 -3.42 -3.71 -13.31
N SER A 39 -2.74 -4.74 -12.80
CA SER A 39 -1.30 -4.73 -12.51
C SER A 39 -0.87 -3.63 -11.52
N ALA A 40 -1.79 -3.16 -10.68
CA ALA A 40 -1.49 -2.23 -9.60
C ALA A 40 -0.72 -2.93 -8.49
N ARG A 41 0.22 -2.21 -7.86
CA ARG A 41 1.08 -2.75 -6.81
C ARG A 41 0.54 -2.36 -5.46
N TYR A 42 0.27 -3.34 -4.61
CA TYR A 42 -0.16 -3.16 -3.23
C TYR A 42 0.93 -3.68 -2.30
N TYR A 43 1.48 -2.79 -1.46
CA TYR A 43 2.47 -3.17 -0.44
C TYR A 43 1.78 -3.75 0.78
N LEU A 44 2.37 -4.77 1.39
CA LEU A 44 1.82 -5.41 2.57
C LEU A 44 2.54 -4.91 3.83
N ASP A 45 1.81 -4.22 4.70
CA ASP A 45 2.38 -3.68 5.94
C ASP A 45 2.73 -4.82 6.91
N GLY A 46 3.90 -4.73 7.54
CA GLY A 46 4.41 -5.75 8.46
C GLY A 46 4.92 -7.03 7.79
N ILE A 47 4.99 -7.09 6.46
CA ILE A 47 5.56 -8.23 5.72
C ILE A 47 6.77 -7.76 4.90
N ASP A 48 7.96 -8.03 5.42
CA ASP A 48 9.22 -7.63 4.77
C ASP A 48 9.51 -8.43 3.49
N HIS A 49 9.12 -9.70 3.46
CA HIS A 49 9.30 -10.59 2.33
C HIS A 49 8.30 -11.75 2.38
N TRP A 50 7.94 -12.24 1.20
CA TRP A 50 7.25 -13.50 1.04
C TRP A 50 8.18 -14.67 1.33
N LYS A 51 7.62 -15.78 1.84
CA LYS A 51 8.35 -17.05 1.86
C LYS A 51 8.64 -17.49 0.42
N ASN A 52 9.79 -18.10 0.15
CA ASN A 52 10.22 -18.49 -1.21
C ASN A 52 9.16 -19.30 -2.01
N ASN A 53 8.33 -20.10 -1.34
CA ASN A 53 7.28 -20.90 -1.97
C ASN A 53 5.99 -20.12 -2.32
N MET A 54 5.89 -18.88 -1.85
CA MET A 54 4.78 -17.96 -2.05
C MET A 54 5.02 -17.02 -3.23
N VAL A 55 6.28 -16.62 -3.50
CA VAL A 55 6.61 -15.75 -4.63
C VAL A 55 6.16 -16.38 -5.94
N GLY A 56 5.46 -15.60 -6.77
CA GLY A 56 4.87 -16.06 -8.03
C GLY A 56 3.59 -16.88 -7.87
N ARG A 57 3.04 -17.03 -6.65
CA ARG A 57 1.69 -17.59 -6.44
C ARG A 57 0.63 -16.53 -6.62
N LYS A 58 -0.54 -16.95 -7.10
CA LYS A 58 -1.75 -16.13 -7.11
C LYS A 58 -2.41 -16.18 -5.72
N LEU A 59 -2.63 -15.01 -5.13
CA LEU A 59 -3.21 -14.84 -3.80
C LEU A 59 -4.45 -13.96 -3.87
N SER A 60 -5.35 -14.15 -2.90
CA SER A 60 -6.37 -13.18 -2.52
C SER A 60 -5.92 -12.59 -1.19
N VAL A 61 -5.74 -11.27 -1.14
CA VAL A 61 -5.24 -10.56 0.04
C VAL A 61 -6.25 -9.51 0.47
N SER A 62 -6.65 -9.55 1.73
CA SER A 62 -7.58 -8.61 2.33
C SER A 62 -6.94 -7.84 3.47
N GLY A 63 -7.45 -6.64 3.72
CA GLY A 63 -6.97 -5.77 4.79
C GLY A 63 -7.41 -4.33 4.56
N GLU A 64 -6.94 -3.44 5.42
CA GLU A 64 -7.29 -2.02 5.36
C GLU A 64 -6.38 -1.29 4.36
N LEU A 65 -6.97 -0.57 3.40
CA LEU A 65 -6.24 0.20 2.42
C LEU A 65 -5.82 1.55 3.00
N LEU A 66 -4.52 1.80 3.01
CA LEU A 66 -3.92 3.09 3.35
C LEU A 66 -3.08 3.61 2.18
N PHE A 67 -3.29 4.87 1.81
CA PHE A 67 -2.44 5.55 0.85
C PHE A 67 -1.37 6.37 1.60
N ARG A 68 -0.09 6.07 1.37
CA ARG A 68 1.01 6.86 1.94
C ARG A 68 1.57 7.79 0.86
N SER A 69 1.57 9.09 1.15
CA SER A 69 2.29 10.11 0.39
C SER A 69 3.65 10.37 1.03
N PHE A 70 4.68 10.55 0.21
CA PHE A 70 6.02 10.91 0.68
C PHE A 70 6.28 12.38 0.34
N ASP A 71 6.22 13.27 1.34
CA ASP A 71 6.51 14.69 1.15
C ASP A 71 8.02 14.91 0.96
N VAL A 72 8.39 15.42 -0.22
CA VAL A 72 9.76 15.75 -0.59
C VAL A 72 10.14 17.12 0.00
N SER A 73 10.25 17.23 1.33
CA SER A 73 10.56 18.51 1.98
C SER A 73 11.99 18.63 2.52
N THR A 74 12.83 17.60 2.41
CA THR A 74 14.22 17.66 2.87
C THR A 74 15.17 16.95 1.91
N GLY A 75 15.78 17.72 1.01
CA GLY A 75 17.22 17.70 0.69
C GLY A 75 17.95 16.43 0.23
N GLU A 76 17.34 15.24 0.20
CA GLU A 76 17.98 14.02 -0.29
C GLU A 76 17.20 13.49 -1.48
N ILE A 77 17.81 13.58 -2.66
CA ILE A 77 17.32 12.95 -3.88
C ILE A 77 17.53 11.44 -3.73
N VAL A 78 16.62 10.79 -3.02
CA VAL A 78 16.34 9.37 -3.21
C VAL A 78 15.20 9.34 -4.22
N GLN A 79 15.30 8.52 -5.24
CA GLN A 79 14.39 8.46 -6.38
C GLN A 79 12.96 8.09 -5.94
N THR A 80 12.23 9.07 -5.44
CA THR A 80 10.84 8.98 -5.00
C THR A 80 9.97 9.26 -6.21
N ILE A 81 8.97 8.41 -6.45
CA ILE A 81 7.92 8.71 -7.43
C ILE A 81 7.17 9.93 -6.88
N VAL A 82 7.54 11.11 -7.34
CA VAL A 82 7.01 12.39 -6.88
C VAL A 82 5.52 12.42 -7.23
N GLY A 83 4.66 12.48 -6.20
CA GLY A 83 3.22 12.71 -6.35
C GLY A 83 2.32 11.47 -6.32
N ASP A 84 2.87 10.26 -6.35
CA ASP A 84 2.05 9.04 -6.31
C ASP A 84 1.87 8.56 -4.87
N SER A 85 0.63 8.63 -4.39
CA SER A 85 0.20 7.92 -3.20
C SER A 85 0.37 6.42 -3.41
N VAL A 86 1.20 5.78 -2.58
CA VAL A 86 1.45 4.33 -2.67
C VAL A 86 0.43 3.59 -1.82
N PRO A 87 -0.31 2.60 -2.36
CA PRO A 87 -1.27 1.83 -1.58
C PRO A 87 -0.58 0.76 -0.74
N PHE A 88 -0.94 0.73 0.54
CA PHE A 88 -0.56 -0.27 1.53
C PHE A 88 -1.81 -1.00 2.02
N ILE A 89 -1.72 -2.32 2.17
CA ILE A 89 -2.73 -3.14 2.85
C ILE A 89 -2.22 -3.38 4.27
N LEU A 90 -2.90 -2.78 5.25
CA LEU A 90 -2.61 -2.95 6.67
C LEU A 90 -3.27 -4.22 7.21
N ASN A 91 -2.61 -4.83 8.20
CA ASN A 91 -3.03 -6.09 8.83
C ASN A 91 -3.39 -7.19 7.81
N PRO A 92 -2.56 -7.40 6.77
CA PRO A 92 -2.94 -8.21 5.62
C PRO A 92 -3.22 -9.66 6.02
N GLN A 93 -4.36 -10.18 5.58
CA GLN A 93 -4.72 -11.59 5.61
C GLN A 93 -4.74 -12.12 4.17
N TRP A 94 -4.26 -13.33 3.95
CA TRP A 94 -4.17 -13.85 2.58
C TRP A 94 -4.39 -15.35 2.50
N GLU A 95 -4.85 -15.78 1.33
CA GLU A 95 -5.00 -17.17 0.96
C GLU A 95 -4.54 -17.44 -0.48
N ILE A 96 -4.14 -18.68 -0.75
CA ILE A 96 -3.74 -19.11 -2.09
C ILE A 96 -4.99 -19.37 -2.91
N VAL A 97 -5.10 -18.68 -4.05
CA VAL A 97 -6.17 -18.92 -5.02
C VAL A 97 -5.73 -20.05 -5.95
N LYS A 98 -6.57 -21.08 -6.05
CA LYS A 98 -6.34 -22.23 -6.95
C LYS A 98 -6.64 -21.89 -8.40
#